data_AF-A0A2P0QFW8-F1
#
_entry.id   AF-A0A2P0QFW8-F1
#
_cell.length_a   1.000
_cell.length_b   1.000
_cell.length_c   1.000
_cell.angle_alpha   90.00
_cell.angle_beta   90.00
_cell.angle_gamma   90.00
#
_symmetry.space_group_name_H-M   'P 1'
#
loop_
_entity.id
_entity.type
_entity.pdbx_description
1 polymer ?
#
loop_
_entity_poly.entity_id
_entity_poly.type
_entity_poly.pdbx_seq_one_letter_code
_entity_poly.pdbx_strand_id
1 'polypeptide(L)'
;MNINTAQSSDHYLTRSDFLSFWHSRPTAEFVAADLISAIEDAAQRRCGLHWEIYEAVLLRGLRDKAASLPADHRLTFMQELGKRRIRIDEAAIAAAEEAERDVWDDIHADQV
;
A
#
# COMPACT_ATOMS: atom_id res chain seq x y z
N MET A 1 -53.10 -12.40 -39.17
CA MET A 1 -52.76 -13.20 -37.98
C MET A 1 -51.65 -12.47 -37.25
N ASN A 2 -51.80 -12.27 -35.95
CA ASN A 2 -51.23 -11.18 -35.15
C ASN A 2 -49.70 -11.05 -35.16
N ILE A 3 -49.23 -9.81 -35.32
CA ILE A 3 -47.83 -9.41 -35.13
C ILE A 3 -47.66 -9.11 -33.63
N ASN A 4 -47.05 -10.02 -32.88
CA ASN A 4 -46.71 -9.78 -31.48
C ASN A 4 -45.57 -8.75 -31.43
N THR A 5 -45.89 -7.51 -31.09
CA THR A 5 -44.92 -6.49 -30.71
C THR A 5 -44.36 -6.86 -29.33
N ALA A 6 -43.20 -7.52 -29.33
CA ALA A 6 -42.40 -7.69 -28.12
C ALA A 6 -42.00 -6.29 -27.62
N GLN A 7 -42.68 -5.80 -26.58
CA GLN A 7 -42.28 -4.61 -25.86
C GLN A 7 -40.96 -4.92 -25.14
N SER A 8 -39.84 -4.53 -25.75
CA SER A 8 -38.56 -4.43 -25.04
C SER A 8 -38.72 -3.32 -24.00
N SER A 9 -38.94 -3.69 -22.75
CA SER A 9 -38.92 -2.76 -21.64
C SER A 9 -37.47 -2.41 -21.33
N ASP A 10 -36.98 -1.34 -21.95
CA ASP A 10 -35.68 -0.75 -21.64
C ASP A 10 -35.71 -0.18 -20.22
N HIS A 11 -35.37 -1.01 -19.24
CA HIS A 11 -35.30 -0.64 -17.84
C HIS A 11 -33.92 -0.05 -17.56
N TYR A 12 -33.81 1.28 -17.61
CA TYR A 12 -32.60 1.99 -17.26
C TYR A 12 -32.43 2.03 -15.74
N LEU A 13 -31.21 1.76 -15.26
CA LEU A 13 -30.87 1.93 -13.85
C LEU A 13 -31.15 3.35 -13.41
N THR A 14 -31.94 3.52 -12.35
CA THR A 14 -32.13 4.83 -11.75
C THR A 14 -30.86 5.25 -11.00
N ARG A 15 -30.72 6.55 -10.71
CA ARG A 15 -29.63 7.04 -9.84
C ARG A 15 -29.60 6.32 -8.49
N SER A 16 -30.77 5.94 -7.97
CA SER A 16 -30.89 5.20 -6.71
C SER A 16 -30.35 3.78 -6.84
N ASP A 17 -30.61 3.10 -7.95
CA ASP A 17 -30.10 1.75 -8.23
C ASP A 17 -28.58 1.75 -8.44
N PHE A 18 -28.05 2.81 -9.05
CA PHE A 18 -26.61 2.98 -9.21
C PHE A 18 -25.90 3.20 -7.87
N LEU A 19 -26.47 4.06 -7.01
CA LEU A 19 -25.91 4.32 -5.68
C LEU A 19 -26.03 3.10 -4.76
N SER A 20 -27.17 2.39 -4.78
CA SER A 20 -27.33 1.15 -4.01
C SER A 20 -26.33 0.10 -4.46
N PHE A 21 -26.15 -0.12 -5.77
CA PHE A 21 -25.11 -0.99 -6.30
C PHE A 21 -23.70 -0.59 -5.84
N TRP A 22 -23.38 0.71 -5.87
CA TRP A 22 -22.07 1.20 -5.45
C TRP A 22 -21.84 1.03 -3.93
N HIS A 23 -22.86 1.26 -3.11
CA HIS A 23 -22.81 1.12 -1.65
C HIS A 23 -22.97 -0.33 -1.16
N SER A 24 -23.53 -1.22 -1.97
CA SER A 24 -23.60 -2.66 -1.71
C SER A 24 -22.31 -3.39 -2.05
N ARG A 25 -21.31 -2.71 -2.64
CA ARG A 25 -19.98 -3.28 -2.77
C ARG A 25 -19.39 -3.46 -1.37
N PRO A 26 -18.73 -4.60 -1.10
CA PRO A 26 -17.96 -4.73 0.13
C PRO A 26 -17.01 -3.53 0.24
N THR A 27 -16.99 -2.88 1.40
CA THR A 27 -15.94 -1.91 1.74
C THR A 27 -14.60 -2.57 1.46
N ALA A 28 -13.71 -1.88 0.73
CA ALA A 28 -12.48 -2.43 0.16
C ALA A 28 -11.84 -3.47 1.10
N GLU A 29 -11.76 -4.71 0.62
CA GLU A 29 -11.14 -5.80 1.36
C GLU A 29 -9.69 -5.42 1.68
N PHE A 30 -9.19 -5.85 2.85
CA PHE A 30 -7.81 -5.55 3.23
C PHE A 30 -6.85 -6.27 2.28
N VAL A 31 -6.14 -5.50 1.45
CA VAL A 31 -5.11 -6.03 0.54
C VAL A 31 -3.73 -5.61 1.06
N ALA A 32 -3.05 -6.52 1.74
CA ALA A 32 -1.71 -6.27 2.29
C ALA A 32 -0.70 -5.87 1.19
N ALA A 33 -0.78 -6.46 0.01
CA ALA A 33 0.10 -6.16 -1.11
C ALA A 33 0.01 -4.68 -1.54
N ASP A 34 -1.21 -4.14 -1.64
CA ASP A 34 -1.44 -2.74 -2.03
C ASP A 34 -0.88 -1.77 -0.99
N LEU A 35 -1.01 -2.12 0.31
CA LEU A 35 -0.44 -1.31 1.39
C LEU A 35 1.08 -1.32 1.38
N ILE A 36 1.71 -2.47 1.15
CA ILE A 36 3.18 -2.55 1.05
C ILE A 36 3.64 -1.72 -0.14
N SER A 37 2.99 -1.85 -1.30
CA SER A 37 3.36 -1.08 -2.51
C SER A 37 3.14 0.42 -2.34
N ALA A 38 2.10 0.86 -1.63
CA ALA A 38 1.93 2.27 -1.29
C ALA A 38 3.06 2.81 -0.40
N ILE A 39 3.62 1.98 0.48
CA ILE A 39 4.75 2.36 1.35
C ILE A 39 6.06 2.37 0.54
N GLU A 40 6.29 1.39 -0.34
CA GLU A 40 7.41 1.38 -1.28
C GLU A 40 7.42 2.66 -2.13
N ASP A 41 6.27 3.01 -2.71
CA ASP A 41 6.09 4.22 -3.50
C ASP A 41 6.35 5.50 -2.68
N ALA A 42 5.95 5.52 -1.40
CA ALA A 42 6.20 6.65 -0.51
C ALA A 42 7.69 6.77 -0.15
N ALA A 43 8.38 5.65 0.04
CA ALA A 43 9.82 5.62 0.28
C ALA A 43 10.61 6.08 -0.95
N GLN A 44 10.23 5.61 -2.14
CA GLN A 44 10.86 5.99 -3.40
C GLN A 44 10.78 7.50 -3.68
N ARG A 45 9.69 8.15 -3.29
CA ARG A 45 9.55 9.62 -3.43
C ARG A 45 10.47 10.41 -2.50
N ARG A 46 11.01 9.79 -1.45
CA ARG A 46 11.79 10.45 -0.39
C ARG A 46 13.29 10.17 -0.46
N CYS A 47 13.71 9.14 -1.19
CA CYS A 47 15.08 8.64 -1.15
C CYS A 47 16.05 9.31 -2.14
N GLY A 48 15.53 10.05 -3.12
CA GLY A 48 16.37 10.53 -4.23
C GLY A 48 17.02 9.36 -4.97
N LEU A 49 18.34 9.41 -5.17
CA LEU A 49 19.15 8.34 -5.80
C LEU A 49 19.86 7.44 -4.79
N HIS A 50 19.52 7.53 -3.49
CA HIS A 50 20.21 6.81 -2.43
C HIS A 50 19.40 5.59 -1.98
N TRP A 51 19.97 4.41 -2.14
CA TRP A 51 19.34 3.15 -1.74
C TRP A 51 19.15 3.07 -0.23
N GLU A 52 20.13 3.53 0.54
CA GLU A 52 20.18 3.46 2.00
C GLU A 52 19.04 4.28 2.61
N ILE A 53 18.77 5.47 2.04
CA ILE A 53 17.65 6.32 2.43
C ILE A 53 16.32 5.63 2.07
N TYR A 54 16.22 5.01 0.89
CA TYR A 54 15.03 4.24 0.50
C TYR A 54 14.74 3.12 1.49
N GLU A 55 15.75 2.32 1.80
CA GLU A 55 15.63 1.15 2.66
C GLU A 55 15.22 1.56 4.08
N ALA A 56 15.84 2.58 4.66
CA ALA A 56 15.47 3.07 5.99
C ALA A 56 14.04 3.61 6.05
N VAL A 57 13.62 4.41 5.05
CA VAL A 57 12.26 4.96 4.98
C VAL A 57 11.23 3.84 4.79
N LEU A 58 11.52 2.87 3.93
CA LEU A 58 10.67 1.70 3.70
C LEU A 58 10.49 0.90 4.98
N LEU A 59 11.58 0.47 5.62
CA LEU A 59 11.51 -0.41 6.78
C LEU A 59 10.81 0.26 7.97
N ARG A 60 11.05 1.55 8.23
CA ARG A 60 10.28 2.32 9.22
C ARG A 60 8.79 2.36 8.89
N GLY A 61 8.45 2.69 7.64
CA GLY A 61 7.06 2.76 7.20
C GLY A 61 6.33 1.42 7.33
N LEU A 62 7.00 0.31 7.02
CA LEU A 62 6.45 -1.03 7.18
C LEU A 62 6.28 -1.43 8.65
N ARG A 63 7.25 -1.11 9.52
CA ARG A 63 7.13 -1.34 10.98
C ARG A 63 5.94 -0.58 11.55
N ASP A 64 5.86 0.72 11.26
CA ASP A 64 4.82 1.60 11.78
C ASP A 64 3.44 1.15 11.27
N LYS A 65 3.37 0.71 10.00
CA LYS A 65 2.14 0.14 9.45
C LYS A 65 1.76 -1.15 10.15
N ALA A 66 2.69 -2.09 10.33
CA ALA A 66 2.43 -3.36 11.01
C ALA A 66 1.94 -3.14 12.45
N ALA A 67 2.49 -2.14 13.16
CA ALA A 67 2.05 -1.76 14.50
C ALA A 67 0.64 -1.16 14.54
N SER A 68 0.23 -0.44 13.48
CA SER A 68 -1.10 0.18 13.37
C SER A 68 -2.24 -0.79 13.03
N LEU A 69 -1.91 -1.99 12.51
CA LEU A 69 -2.91 -2.92 11.99
C LEU A 69 -3.56 -3.77 13.09
N PRO A 70 -4.87 -4.10 12.96
CA PRO A 70 -5.52 -5.13 13.76
C PRO A 70 -4.78 -6.48 13.64
N ALA A 71 -4.89 -7.34 14.66
CA ALA A 71 -4.13 -8.59 14.73
C ALA A 71 -4.30 -9.48 13.47
N ASP A 72 -5.53 -9.62 12.97
CA ASP A 72 -5.84 -10.44 11.79
C ASP A 72 -5.17 -9.91 10.53
N HIS A 73 -5.29 -8.59 10.29
CA HIS A 73 -4.66 -7.92 9.14
C HIS A 73 -3.13 -7.89 9.26
N ARG A 74 -2.61 -7.75 10.48
CA ARG A 74 -1.17 -7.76 10.75
C ARG A 74 -0.56 -9.10 10.38
N LEU A 75 -1.22 -10.22 10.67
CA LEU A 75 -0.73 -11.54 10.27
C LEU A 75 -0.61 -11.65 8.75
N THR A 76 -1.66 -11.28 8.01
CA THR A 76 -1.63 -11.26 6.54
C THR A 76 -0.55 -10.33 6.00
N PHE A 77 -0.38 -9.16 6.60
CA PHE A 77 0.68 -8.20 6.25
C PHE A 77 2.08 -8.79 6.43
N MET A 78 2.35 -9.43 7.57
CA MET A 78 3.64 -10.08 7.84
C MET A 78 3.91 -11.26 6.89
N GLN A 79 2.88 -12.02 6.51
CA GLN A 79 3.01 -13.09 5.52
C GLN A 79 3.37 -12.53 4.13
N GLU A 80 2.74 -11.44 3.70
CA GLU A 80 3.09 -10.77 2.44
C GLU A 80 4.51 -10.20 2.46
N LEU A 81 4.96 -9.60 3.57
CA LEU A 81 6.36 -9.20 3.74
C LEU A 81 7.32 -10.37 3.60
N GLY A 82 6.98 -11.51 4.21
CA GLY A 82 7.75 -12.76 4.10
C GLY A 82 7.85 -13.25 2.65
N LYS A 83 6.76 -13.18 1.87
CA LYS A 83 6.78 -13.53 0.43
C LYS A 83 7.72 -12.61 -0.37
N ARG A 84 7.78 -11.33 0.00
CA ARG A 84 8.70 -10.34 -0.59
C ARG A 84 10.12 -10.40 -0.02
N ARG A 85 10.39 -11.28 0.94
CA ARG A 85 11.68 -11.44 1.65
C ARG A 85 12.14 -10.17 2.39
N ILE A 86 11.19 -9.32 2.77
CA ILE A 86 11.47 -8.12 3.55
C ILE A 86 11.42 -8.47 5.04
N ARG A 87 12.46 -8.08 5.79
CA ARG A 87 12.53 -8.27 7.24
C ARG A 87 12.46 -6.90 7.91
N ILE A 88 11.53 -6.77 8.86
CA ILE A 88 11.31 -5.54 9.66
C ILE A 88 11.66 -5.75 11.13
N ASP A 89 12.65 -6.61 11.40
CA ASP A 89 13.17 -6.79 12.75
C ASP A 89 14.03 -5.59 13.18
N GLU A 90 14.20 -5.44 14.50
CA GLU A 90 14.88 -4.29 15.09
C GLU A 90 16.33 -4.14 14.58
N ALA A 91 17.02 -5.26 14.34
CA ALA A 91 18.39 -5.23 13.86
C ALA A 91 18.47 -4.74 12.40
N ALA A 92 17.56 -5.22 11.54
CA ALA A 92 17.47 -4.75 10.15
C ALA A 92 17.15 -3.26 10.07
N ILE A 93 16.23 -2.78 10.92
CA ILE A 93 15.86 -1.36 10.97
C ILE A 93 17.03 -0.52 11.47
N ALA A 94 17.68 -0.92 12.56
CA ALA A 94 18.82 -0.18 13.11
C ALA A 94 19.98 -0.07 12.11
N ALA A 95 20.28 -1.15 11.38
CA ALA A 95 21.30 -1.15 10.35
C ALA A 95 20.95 -0.21 9.17
N ALA A 96 19.69 -0.23 8.72
CA ALA A 96 19.24 0.68 7.66
C ALA A 96 19.28 2.15 8.12
N GLU A 97 18.92 2.42 9.37
CA GLU A 97 18.98 3.77 9.96
C GLU A 97 20.42 4.28 10.12
N GLU A 98 21.37 3.39 10.38
CA GLU A 98 22.80 3.72 10.39
C GLU A 98 23.30 4.08 9.00
N ALA A 99 23.03 3.24 8.00
CA ALA A 99 23.40 3.51 6.61
C ALA A 99 22.77 4.80 6.07
N GLU A 100 21.52 5.11 6.43
CA GLU A 100 20.89 6.38 6.08
C GLU A 100 21.63 7.57 6.70
N ARG A 101 22.07 7.49 7.96
CA ARG A 101 22.82 8.57 8.61
C ARG A 101 24.15 8.82 7.91
N ASP A 102 24.90 7.77 7.60
CA ASP A 102 26.18 7.88 6.91
C ASP A 102 26.02 8.57 5.56
N VAL A 103 25.00 8.18 4.79
CA VAL A 103 24.70 8.84 3.50
C VAL A 103 24.30 10.30 3.68
N TRP A 104 23.52 10.63 4.70
CA TRP A 104 23.22 12.04 4.96
C TRP A 104 24.47 12.83 5.34
N ASP A 105 25.35 12.28 6.16
CA ASP A 105 26.61 12.95 6.53
C ASP A 105 27.47 13.25 5.29
N ASP A 106 27.56 12.31 4.35
CA ASP A 106 28.24 12.52 3.05
C ASP A 106 27.57 13.62 2.22
N ILE A 107 26.23 13.59 2.08
CA ILE A 107 25.47 14.61 1.34
C ILE A 107 25.68 16.00 1.94
N HIS A 108 25.71 16.11 3.27
CA HIS A 108 25.93 17.39 3.96
C HIS A 108 27.38 17.85 3.81
N ALA A 109 28.36 16.94 3.83
CA ALA A 109 29.76 17.27 3.62
C ALA A 109 30.03 17.81 2.20
N ASP A 110 29.37 17.26 1.18
CA ASP A 110 29.48 17.69 -0.21
C ASP A 110 28.85 19.07 -0.51
N GLN A 111 28.03 19.59 0.41
CA GLN A 111 27.33 20.87 0.26
C GLN A 111 28.08 22.07 0.90
N VAL A 112 29.21 21.83 1.56
CA VAL A 112 30.05 22.85 2.25
C VAL A 112 31.28 23.21 1.41
#